data_AF-A0A544ZF83-F1
#
_entry.id   AF-A0A544ZF83-F1
#
_cell.length_a   1.000
_cell.length_b   1.000
_cell.length_c   1.000
_cell.angle_alpha   90.00
_cell.angle_beta   90.00
_cell.angle_gamma   90.00
#
_symmetry.space_group_name_H-M   'P 1'
#
loop_
_entity.id
_entity.type
_entity.pdbx_description
1 polymer ?
#
loop_
_entity_poly.entity_id
_entity_poly.type
_entity_poly.pdbx_seq_one_letter_code
_entity_poly.pdbx_strand_id
1 'polypeptide(L)'
;MGHAPGVRAPGDAVPAHPPRPGLPRGTAKGRPAGGPHGVGAGVPPGEVREIAGHSVCVLENTTFGGHTFDDAPPLGLAEALTGFPAVVACAGNTASSRPFWPAALPGVVAVGALDGDARAGFSAYGPWVDVWAPGVGLVSSFLDYGDFHGYAAWSGTSFAAAVVTGALARLCREVPPGRAVRRLLDGGRRVANLGVVVTSGDR
;
A
#
# COMPACT_ATOMS: atom_id res chain seq x y z
N MET A 1 55.14 -36.25 -1.45
CA MET A 1 54.41 -35.37 -2.39
C MET A 1 53.25 -34.75 -1.64
N GLY A 2 53.11 -33.42 -1.66
CA GLY A 2 51.97 -32.71 -1.09
C GLY A 2 52.35 -31.40 -0.38
N HIS A 3 52.75 -30.40 -1.15
CA HIS A 3 52.96 -29.01 -0.74
C HIS A 3 51.63 -28.30 -0.41
N ALA A 4 51.62 -27.45 0.63
CA ALA A 4 50.70 -26.29 0.72
C ALA A 4 51.11 -25.23 -0.32
N PRO A 5 50.23 -24.34 -0.85
CA PRO A 5 49.63 -23.17 -0.17
C PRO A 5 48.19 -22.85 -0.70
N GLY A 6 47.44 -21.79 -0.39
CA GLY A 6 47.61 -20.53 0.32
C GLY A 6 46.28 -19.75 0.30
N VAL A 7 46.11 -18.85 1.27
CA VAL A 7 44.96 -17.96 1.46
C VAL A 7 44.97 -16.82 0.43
N ARG A 8 43.81 -16.45 -0.15
CA ARG A 8 43.63 -15.22 -0.96
C ARG A 8 42.75 -14.21 -0.22
N ALA A 9 43.19 -12.95 -0.24
CA ALA A 9 42.56 -11.78 0.36
C ALA A 9 41.40 -11.22 -0.49
N PRO A 10 40.49 -10.40 0.09
CA PRO A 10 39.40 -9.75 -0.63
C PRO A 10 39.85 -8.41 -1.22
N GLY A 11 39.64 -8.21 -2.51
CA GLY A 11 39.88 -6.93 -3.16
C GLY A 11 40.00 -7.09 -4.65
N ASP A 12 38.87 -6.99 -5.36
CA ASP A 12 38.83 -6.55 -6.75
C ASP A 12 37.50 -5.83 -6.96
N ALA A 13 37.56 -4.51 -6.86
CA ALA A 13 36.49 -3.59 -7.24
C ALA A 13 36.45 -3.50 -8.78
N VAL A 14 35.26 -3.62 -9.37
CA VAL A 14 35.02 -3.38 -10.80
C VAL A 14 35.16 -1.87 -11.07
N PRO A 15 35.85 -1.42 -12.15
CA PRO A 15 36.18 -0.01 -12.33
C PRO A 15 34.95 0.84 -12.71
N ALA A 16 34.77 1.95 -12.00
CA ALA A 16 33.78 2.98 -12.29
C ALA A 16 34.21 3.85 -13.49
N HIS A 17 33.28 4.08 -14.42
CA HIS A 17 33.44 5.01 -15.55
C HIS A 17 33.42 6.47 -15.04
N PRO A 18 34.21 7.41 -15.60
CA PRO A 18 34.32 8.77 -15.06
C PRO A 18 33.06 9.63 -15.32
N PRO A 19 32.73 10.58 -14.42
CA PRO A 19 31.54 11.41 -14.57
C PRO A 19 31.73 12.50 -15.63
N ARG A 20 30.68 12.79 -16.41
CA ARG A 20 30.58 13.98 -17.27
C ARG A 20 29.72 15.07 -16.60
N PRO A 21 29.96 16.37 -16.91
CA PRO A 21 29.50 17.49 -16.10
C PRO A 21 28.17 18.11 -16.56
N GLY A 22 27.33 18.53 -15.60
CA GLY A 22 26.54 19.78 -15.67
C GLY A 22 25.03 19.73 -16.00
N LEU A 23 24.20 19.99 -14.95
CA LEU A 23 22.85 20.60 -14.90
C LEU A 23 21.59 19.83 -15.36
N PRO A 24 20.38 20.13 -14.82
CA PRO A 24 20.00 20.53 -13.46
C PRO A 24 19.04 19.48 -12.80
N ARG A 25 18.92 19.50 -11.46
CA ARG A 25 17.95 18.65 -10.74
C ARG A 25 16.52 19.12 -11.01
N GLY A 26 15.80 18.39 -11.85
CA GLY A 26 14.36 18.59 -12.06
C GLY A 26 13.55 17.82 -11.03
N THR A 27 12.84 18.52 -10.14
CA THR A 27 11.76 17.92 -9.36
C THR A 27 10.56 17.72 -10.29
N ALA A 28 10.28 16.48 -10.71
CA ALA A 28 9.08 16.18 -11.47
C ALA A 28 7.85 16.18 -10.54
N LYS A 29 7.28 17.36 -10.32
CA LYS A 29 5.91 17.55 -9.83
C LYS A 29 5.04 17.77 -11.06
N GLY A 30 4.44 16.70 -11.60
CA GLY A 30 3.50 16.79 -12.72
C GLY A 30 2.21 17.52 -12.31
N ARG A 31 1.83 18.54 -13.08
CA ARG A 31 0.71 19.47 -12.89
C ARG A 31 -0.68 18.80 -13.00
N PRO A 32 -1.74 19.43 -12.44
CA PRO A 32 -3.10 18.91 -12.43
C PRO A 32 -3.82 19.16 -13.76
N ALA A 33 -4.66 18.21 -14.15
CA ALA A 33 -5.61 18.38 -15.26
C ALA A 33 -7.04 18.44 -14.70
N GLY A 34 -7.80 19.45 -15.14
CA GLY A 34 -9.27 19.44 -15.12
C GLY A 34 -9.93 20.28 -14.03
N GLY A 35 -10.54 21.41 -14.44
CA GLY A 35 -11.50 22.18 -13.65
C GLY A 35 -12.86 21.48 -13.52
N PRO A 36 -13.83 22.12 -12.85
CA PRO A 36 -14.99 21.45 -12.25
C PRO A 36 -16.10 21.15 -13.26
N HIS A 37 -17.01 20.25 -12.86
CA HIS A 37 -18.23 19.77 -13.54
C HIS A 37 -18.09 18.47 -14.36
N GLY A 38 -18.87 17.46 -13.98
CA GLY A 38 -19.34 16.44 -14.92
C GLY A 38 -19.14 14.99 -14.48
N VAL A 39 -20.14 14.44 -13.78
CA VAL A 39 -20.74 13.10 -13.94
C VAL A 39 -19.98 12.03 -14.75
N GLY A 40 -19.80 10.88 -14.10
CA GLY A 40 -20.01 9.56 -14.72
C GLY A 40 -18.96 9.09 -15.73
N ALA A 41 -17.81 8.62 -15.26
CA ALA A 41 -16.96 7.71 -16.01
C ALA A 41 -16.90 6.38 -15.26
N GLY A 42 -17.22 5.29 -15.96
CA GLY A 42 -17.34 3.94 -15.40
C GLY A 42 -16.14 3.57 -14.53
N VAL A 43 -16.45 3.06 -13.34
CA VAL A 43 -15.46 2.53 -12.41
C VAL A 43 -14.96 1.20 -13.00
N PRO A 44 -13.71 1.08 -13.49
CA PRO A 44 -13.17 -0.22 -13.87
C PRO A 44 -13.14 -1.13 -12.63
N PRO A 45 -13.28 -2.45 -12.74
CA PRO A 45 -13.18 -3.33 -11.58
C PRO A 45 -11.80 -3.14 -10.93
N GLY A 46 -11.78 -2.96 -9.61
CA GLY A 46 -10.55 -2.99 -8.85
C GLY A 46 -9.78 -4.30 -9.08
N GLU A 47 -8.49 -4.33 -8.78
CA GLU A 47 -7.66 -5.48 -9.08
C GLU A 47 -8.06 -6.67 -8.20
N VAL A 48 -8.72 -7.66 -8.79
CA VAL A 48 -9.05 -8.92 -8.12
C VAL A 48 -7.80 -9.79 -8.18
N ARG A 49 -7.24 -10.14 -7.02
CA ARG A 49 -6.10 -11.04 -6.93
C ARG A 49 -6.53 -12.37 -6.32
N GLU A 50 -6.14 -13.45 -6.98
CA GLU A 50 -6.24 -14.76 -6.34
C GLU A 50 -5.09 -14.90 -5.36
N ILE A 51 -5.42 -15.08 -4.09
CA ILE A 51 -4.47 -15.20 -3.00
C ILE A 51 -4.70 -16.55 -2.33
N ALA A 52 -3.70 -17.45 -2.40
CA ALA A 52 -3.73 -18.78 -1.79
C ALA A 52 -4.99 -19.61 -2.17
N GLY A 53 -5.40 -19.58 -3.44
CA GLY A 53 -6.58 -20.30 -3.93
C GLY A 53 -7.93 -19.66 -3.58
N HIS A 54 -7.92 -18.43 -3.07
CA HIS A 54 -9.12 -17.67 -2.73
C HIS A 54 -9.14 -16.33 -3.47
N SER A 55 -10.32 -15.92 -3.95
CA SER A 55 -10.50 -14.58 -4.52
C SER A 55 -10.45 -13.54 -3.41
N VAL A 56 -9.41 -12.72 -3.36
CA VAL A 56 -9.32 -11.56 -2.46
C VAL A 56 -9.31 -10.31 -3.33
N CYS A 57 -10.24 -9.38 -3.10
CA CYS A 57 -10.23 -8.11 -3.82
C CYS A 57 -9.31 -7.14 -3.09
N VAL A 58 -8.39 -6.52 -3.82
CA VAL A 58 -7.42 -5.61 -3.21
C VAL A 58 -7.41 -4.30 -3.97
N LEU A 59 -7.70 -3.22 -3.25
CA LEU A 59 -7.90 -1.87 -3.78
C LEU A 59 -6.80 -0.96 -3.24
N GLU A 60 -5.59 -1.15 -3.78
CA GLU A 60 -4.38 -0.49 -3.24
C GLU A 60 -4.17 0.93 -3.77
N ASN A 61 -4.80 1.33 -4.87
CA ASN A 61 -4.50 2.62 -5.50
C ASN A 61 -5.45 3.76 -5.06
N THR A 62 -4.89 4.90 -4.65
CA THR A 62 -5.68 6.11 -4.33
C THR A 62 -6.48 6.67 -5.50
N THR A 63 -6.14 6.35 -6.75
CA THR A 63 -6.97 6.76 -7.90
C THR A 63 -8.28 5.99 -8.02
N PHE A 64 -8.45 4.91 -7.23
CA PHE A 64 -9.69 4.15 -7.16
C PHE A 64 -10.64 4.66 -6.06
N GLY A 65 -10.13 5.49 -5.15
CA GLY A 65 -10.90 5.98 -4.03
C GLY A 65 -11.13 7.48 -4.02
N GLY A 66 -12.14 7.92 -3.28
CA GLY A 66 -12.52 9.33 -3.26
C GLY A 66 -13.61 9.66 -2.25
N HIS A 67 -13.89 10.96 -2.14
CA HIS A 67 -15.01 11.48 -1.37
C HIS A 67 -16.24 11.64 -2.29
N THR A 68 -17.42 11.37 -1.75
CA THR A 68 -18.69 11.75 -2.39
C THR A 68 -19.07 13.18 -1.98
N PHE A 69 -20.01 13.78 -2.69
CA PHE A 69 -20.45 15.16 -2.39
C PHE A 69 -21.05 15.28 -0.98
N ASP A 70 -21.81 14.27 -0.58
CA ASP A 70 -22.58 14.18 0.66
C ASP A 70 -21.97 13.23 1.70
N ASP A 71 -20.74 12.71 1.44
CA ASP A 71 -20.10 11.67 2.24
C ASP A 71 -20.97 10.41 2.42
N ALA A 72 -21.91 10.16 1.51
CA ALA A 72 -22.70 8.93 1.44
C ALA A 72 -21.97 7.85 0.62
N PRO A 73 -22.16 6.56 0.95
CA PRO A 73 -21.51 5.47 0.22
C PRO A 73 -22.01 5.40 -1.24
N PRO A 74 -21.12 5.22 -2.23
CA PRO A 74 -21.54 4.94 -3.59
C PRO A 74 -22.19 3.55 -3.65
N LEU A 75 -23.53 3.49 -3.67
CA LEU A 75 -24.32 2.24 -3.55
C LEU A 75 -23.88 1.15 -4.54
N GLY A 76 -23.63 1.51 -5.80
CA GLY A 76 -23.19 0.54 -6.81
C GLY A 76 -21.81 -0.08 -6.53
N LEU A 77 -20.92 0.66 -5.85
CA LEU A 77 -19.62 0.14 -5.44
C LEU A 77 -19.77 -0.77 -4.21
N ALA A 78 -20.65 -0.42 -3.27
CA ALA A 78 -20.95 -1.27 -2.13
C ALA A 78 -21.49 -2.64 -2.57
N GLU A 79 -22.46 -2.65 -3.49
CA GLU A 79 -23.03 -3.87 -4.07
C GLU A 79 -21.96 -4.71 -4.78
N ALA A 80 -21.14 -4.09 -5.63
CA ALA A 80 -20.08 -4.78 -6.36
C ALA A 80 -19.06 -5.47 -5.44
N LEU A 81 -18.84 -4.93 -4.24
CA LEU A 81 -17.87 -5.49 -3.29
C LEU A 81 -18.43 -6.63 -2.43
N THR A 82 -19.76 -6.81 -2.35
CA THR A 82 -20.39 -7.89 -1.57
C THR A 82 -20.00 -9.30 -2.02
N GLY A 83 -19.59 -9.46 -3.28
CA GLY A 83 -19.17 -10.74 -3.85
C GLY A 83 -17.78 -11.22 -3.42
N PHE A 84 -17.00 -10.38 -2.72
CA PHE A 84 -15.64 -10.72 -2.32
C PHE A 84 -15.57 -11.15 -0.84
N PRO A 85 -14.93 -12.28 -0.53
CA PRO A 85 -14.82 -12.79 0.84
C PRO A 85 -13.87 -11.98 1.73
N ALA A 86 -13.03 -11.13 1.13
CA ALA A 86 -12.24 -10.12 1.80
C ALA A 86 -11.92 -8.98 0.80
N VAL A 87 -12.03 -7.74 1.28
CA VAL A 87 -11.67 -6.54 0.53
C VAL A 87 -10.74 -5.68 1.37
N VAL A 88 -9.60 -5.27 0.82
CA VAL A 88 -8.66 -4.35 1.48
C VAL A 88 -8.59 -3.08 0.65
N ALA A 89 -8.69 -1.91 1.28
CA ALA A 89 -8.59 -0.63 0.59
C ALA A 89 -7.76 0.40 1.36
N CYS A 90 -7.00 1.22 0.63
CA CYS A 90 -6.21 2.29 1.24
C CYS A 90 -7.11 3.46 1.71
N ALA A 91 -6.80 4.05 2.86
CA ALA A 91 -7.59 5.13 3.45
C ALA A 91 -7.54 6.46 2.68
N GLY A 92 -6.54 6.64 1.80
CA GLY A 92 -6.36 7.85 1.00
C GLY A 92 -5.37 8.84 1.62
N ASN A 93 -4.73 9.64 0.74
CA ASN A 93 -3.66 10.59 1.10
C ASN A 93 -4.19 12.03 1.23
N THR A 94 -5.33 12.22 1.90
CA THR A 94 -6.05 13.52 1.95
C THR A 94 -5.90 14.27 3.26
N ALA A 95 -5.23 13.69 4.27
CA ALA A 95 -5.10 14.23 5.63
C ALA A 95 -6.46 14.64 6.25
N SER A 96 -7.53 13.96 5.88
CA SER A 96 -8.91 14.30 6.22
C SER A 96 -9.57 13.20 7.05
N SER A 97 -10.56 13.60 7.86
CA SER A 97 -11.43 12.67 8.58
C SER A 97 -12.66 12.21 7.79
N ARG A 98 -12.91 12.83 6.63
CA ARG A 98 -14.06 12.51 5.78
C ARG A 98 -13.97 11.07 5.27
N PRO A 99 -15.09 10.33 5.20
CA PRO A 99 -15.13 9.00 4.60
C PRO A 99 -14.45 8.98 3.23
N PHE A 100 -13.54 8.04 3.04
CA PHE A 100 -12.87 7.81 1.77
C PHE A 100 -13.32 6.47 1.21
N TRP A 101 -14.06 6.49 0.11
CA TRP A 101 -14.61 5.29 -0.50
C TRP A 101 -13.58 4.64 -1.40
N PRO A 102 -13.55 3.30 -1.55
CA PRO A 102 -14.38 2.32 -0.84
C PRO A 102 -13.91 1.99 0.58
N ALA A 103 -12.78 2.51 1.05
CA ALA A 103 -12.22 2.13 2.36
C ALA A 103 -13.21 2.30 3.51
N ALA A 104 -14.00 3.38 3.52
CA ALA A 104 -15.00 3.61 4.57
C ALA A 104 -16.26 2.71 4.48
N LEU A 105 -16.37 1.82 3.48
CA LEU A 105 -17.53 0.92 3.37
C LEU A 105 -17.49 -0.17 4.46
N PRO A 106 -18.63 -0.50 5.08
CA PRO A 106 -18.73 -1.67 5.94
C PRO A 106 -18.28 -2.94 5.20
N GLY A 107 -17.41 -3.73 5.84
CA GLY A 107 -16.90 -4.98 5.27
C GLY A 107 -15.64 -4.81 4.40
N VAL A 108 -15.19 -3.59 4.14
CA VAL A 108 -13.88 -3.30 3.56
C VAL A 108 -12.90 -3.04 4.71
N VAL A 109 -11.71 -3.64 4.63
CA VAL A 109 -10.62 -3.38 5.57
C VAL A 109 -9.91 -2.09 5.14
N ALA A 110 -10.16 -1.00 5.86
CA ALA A 110 -9.57 0.31 5.62
C ALA A 110 -8.16 0.42 6.21
N VAL A 111 -7.18 0.75 5.38
CA VAL A 111 -5.76 0.78 5.76
C VAL A 111 -5.20 2.20 5.76
N GLY A 112 -4.85 2.69 6.95
CA GLY A 112 -4.12 3.95 7.15
C GLY A 112 -2.60 3.78 7.11
N ALA A 113 -1.88 4.86 6.81
CA ALA A 113 -0.41 4.87 6.76
C ALA A 113 0.22 5.39 8.04
N LEU A 114 1.30 4.72 8.47
CA LEU A 114 2.17 5.12 9.58
C LEU A 114 3.50 5.70 9.07
N ASP A 115 4.02 6.63 9.86
CA ASP A 115 5.40 7.12 9.85
C ASP A 115 6.01 6.79 11.22
N GLY A 116 6.80 5.73 11.29
CA GLY A 116 7.21 5.12 12.57
C GLY A 116 5.99 4.63 13.38
N ASP A 117 5.87 5.12 14.61
CA ASP A 117 4.75 4.80 15.51
C ASP A 117 3.60 5.83 15.46
N ALA A 118 3.69 6.83 14.57
CA ALA A 118 2.68 7.87 14.41
C ALA A 118 1.93 7.71 13.09
N ARG A 119 0.72 8.27 13.00
CA ARG A 119 0.01 8.42 11.72
C ARG A 119 0.85 9.28 10.78
N ALA A 120 1.04 8.82 9.55
CA ALA A 120 1.66 9.63 8.50
C ALA A 120 0.80 10.88 8.23
N GLY A 121 1.42 12.06 8.16
CA GLY A 121 0.69 13.33 8.08
C GLY A 121 -0.35 13.41 6.95
N PHE A 122 -0.07 12.75 5.82
CA PHE A 122 -0.96 12.68 4.65
C PHE A 122 -2.10 11.67 4.79
N SER A 123 -2.00 10.69 5.69
CA SER A 123 -3.00 9.62 5.79
C SER A 123 -4.33 10.20 6.24
N ALA A 124 -5.40 9.89 5.51
CA ALA A 124 -6.75 10.04 6.03
C ALA A 124 -6.93 9.19 7.30
N TYR A 125 -7.93 9.55 8.10
CA TYR A 125 -8.16 8.98 9.42
C TYR A 125 -9.65 9.03 9.78
N GLY A 126 -10.03 8.35 10.86
CA GLY A 126 -11.40 8.37 11.35
C GLY A 126 -11.80 7.03 11.95
N PRO A 127 -13.02 6.94 12.50
CA PRO A 127 -13.53 5.70 13.07
C PRO A 127 -13.75 4.59 12.02
N TRP A 128 -13.70 4.95 10.73
CA TRP A 128 -13.81 4.03 9.60
C TRP A 128 -12.47 3.42 9.15
N VAL A 129 -11.34 3.78 9.79
CA VAL A 129 -10.04 3.14 9.54
C VAL A 129 -9.86 1.96 10.50
N ASP A 130 -9.71 0.76 9.96
CA ASP A 130 -9.64 -0.47 10.77
C ASP A 130 -8.22 -0.79 11.25
N VAL A 131 -7.23 -0.54 10.39
CA VAL A 131 -5.85 -0.98 10.60
C VAL A 131 -4.85 0.02 10.03
N TRP A 132 -3.67 0.07 10.65
CA TRP A 132 -2.57 0.93 10.24
C TRP A 132 -1.35 0.09 9.88
N ALA A 133 -0.62 0.50 8.86
CA ALA A 133 0.63 -0.14 8.47
C ALA A 133 1.67 0.90 8.05
N PRO A 134 2.98 0.56 8.09
CA PRO A 134 4.02 1.43 7.57
C PRO A 134 3.67 1.92 6.17
N GLY A 135 3.76 3.23 5.95
CA GLY A 135 3.41 3.83 4.67
C GLY A 135 4.34 4.97 4.27
N VAL A 136 5.46 5.16 4.96
CA VAL A 136 6.46 6.19 4.66
C VAL A 136 7.82 5.56 4.40
N GLY A 137 8.45 5.95 3.29
CA GLY A 137 9.81 5.53 2.94
C GLY A 137 9.96 4.04 2.66
N LEU A 138 8.90 3.38 2.18
CA LEU A 138 8.94 1.96 1.85
C LEU A 138 9.70 1.74 0.54
N VAL A 139 10.79 0.98 0.61
CA VAL A 139 11.62 0.64 -0.54
C VAL A 139 11.02 -0.58 -1.25
N SER A 140 10.68 -0.42 -2.51
CA SER A 140 10.15 -1.50 -3.36
C SER A 140 10.75 -1.45 -4.76
N SER A 141 10.60 -2.54 -5.51
CA SER A 141 11.00 -2.62 -6.91
C SER A 141 10.28 -1.55 -7.72
N PHE A 142 11.01 -0.89 -8.61
CA PHE A 142 10.46 0.08 -9.52
C PHE A 142 10.76 -0.33 -10.96
N LEU A 143 9.87 0.05 -11.86
CA LEU A 143 10.03 -0.22 -13.27
C LEU A 143 11.23 0.56 -13.81
N ASP A 144 11.95 -0.04 -14.74
CA ASP A 144 13.01 0.66 -15.46
C ASP A 144 12.43 1.89 -16.16
N TYR A 145 12.99 3.06 -15.88
CA TYR A 145 12.53 4.33 -16.46
C TYR A 145 13.72 5.23 -16.81
N GLY A 146 13.99 5.36 -18.11
CA GLY A 146 15.22 6.00 -18.57
C GLY A 146 16.44 5.24 -18.08
N ASP A 147 17.37 5.95 -17.43
CA ASP A 147 18.58 5.36 -16.82
C ASP A 147 18.36 4.83 -15.40
N PHE A 148 17.12 4.93 -14.87
CA PHE A 148 16.80 4.45 -13.54
C PHE A 148 16.43 2.96 -13.58
N HIS A 149 17.20 2.17 -12.82
CA HIS A 149 16.99 0.75 -12.61
C HIS A 149 17.02 0.43 -11.11
N GLY A 150 16.16 -0.48 -10.65
CA GLY A 150 16.23 -1.03 -9.29
C GLY A 150 15.08 -0.61 -8.38
N TYR A 151 15.39 0.01 -7.24
CA TYR A 151 14.45 0.19 -6.14
C TYR A 151 14.20 1.67 -5.86
N ALA A 152 12.95 2.02 -5.58
CA ALA A 152 12.56 3.36 -5.17
C ALA A 152 11.85 3.33 -3.81
N ALA A 153 12.04 4.41 -3.05
CA ALA A 153 11.34 4.63 -1.79
C ALA A 153 10.04 5.39 -2.05
N TRP A 154 8.93 4.87 -1.53
CA TRP A 154 7.60 5.43 -1.72
C TRP A 154 6.89 5.67 -0.41
N SER A 155 5.99 6.66 -0.43
CA SER A 155 5.12 6.99 0.69
C SER A 155 3.67 7.10 0.23
N GLY A 156 2.75 6.50 0.96
CA GLY A 156 1.32 6.56 0.68
C GLY A 156 0.53 5.45 1.37
N THR A 157 -0.76 5.69 1.59
CA THR A 157 -1.68 4.65 2.09
C THR A 157 -1.79 3.44 1.17
N SER A 158 -1.47 3.61 -0.13
CA SER A 158 -1.37 2.51 -1.08
C SER A 158 -0.34 1.45 -0.69
N PHE A 159 0.82 1.89 -0.22
CA PHE A 159 1.88 0.98 0.21
C PHE A 159 1.55 0.33 1.56
N ALA A 160 0.90 1.08 2.46
CA ALA A 160 0.37 0.53 3.70
C ALA A 160 -0.68 -0.57 3.43
N ALA A 161 -1.59 -0.34 2.46
CA ALA A 161 -2.55 -1.35 2.03
C ALA A 161 -1.85 -2.62 1.52
N ALA A 162 -0.80 -2.49 0.71
CA ALA A 162 -0.02 -3.63 0.22
C ALA A 162 0.63 -4.45 1.34
N VAL A 163 1.12 -3.80 2.40
CA VAL A 163 1.63 -4.50 3.59
C VAL A 163 0.53 -5.34 4.25
N VAL A 164 -0.66 -4.77 4.43
CA VAL A 164 -1.81 -5.49 5.00
C VAL A 164 -2.28 -6.62 4.09
N THR A 165 -2.32 -6.42 2.78
CA THR A 165 -2.61 -7.45 1.78
C THR A 165 -1.65 -8.63 1.92
N GLY A 166 -0.35 -8.38 2.05
CA GLY A 166 0.65 -9.43 2.24
C GLY A 166 0.46 -10.22 3.53
N ALA A 167 0.15 -9.54 4.63
CA ALA A 167 -0.15 -10.18 5.91
C ALA A 167 -1.44 -11.03 5.84
N LEU A 168 -2.50 -10.50 5.21
CA LEU A 168 -3.74 -11.22 4.98
C LEU A 168 -3.53 -12.45 4.10
N ALA A 169 -2.73 -12.31 3.03
CA ALA A 169 -2.38 -13.41 2.13
C ALA A 169 -1.70 -14.57 2.84
N ARG A 170 -0.82 -14.27 3.79
CA ARG A 170 -0.18 -15.30 4.62
C ARG A 170 -1.20 -16.04 5.46
N LEU A 171 -2.11 -15.32 6.13
CA LEU A 171 -3.18 -15.93 6.94
C LEU A 171 -4.13 -16.78 6.09
N CYS A 172 -4.39 -16.39 4.84
CA CYS A 172 -5.22 -17.14 3.91
C CYS A 172 -4.65 -18.52 3.52
N ARG A 173 -3.37 -18.79 3.82
CA ARG A 173 -2.78 -20.14 3.65
C ARG A 173 -3.28 -21.14 4.69
N GLU A 174 -3.82 -20.67 5.80
CA GLU A 174 -4.24 -21.49 6.94
C GLU A 174 -5.76 -21.47 7.16
N VAL A 175 -6.41 -20.35 6.84
CA VAL A 175 -7.84 -20.14 7.10
C VAL A 175 -8.51 -19.38 5.95
N PRO A 176 -9.85 -19.52 5.77
CA PRO A 176 -10.57 -18.75 4.75
C PRO A 176 -10.46 -17.22 4.95
N PRO A 177 -10.59 -16.41 3.88
CA PRO A 177 -10.35 -14.96 3.92
C PRO A 177 -11.11 -14.20 5.02
N GLY A 178 -12.41 -14.48 5.20
CA GLY A 178 -13.18 -13.82 6.26
C GLY A 178 -12.67 -14.11 7.68
N ARG A 179 -12.11 -15.30 7.92
CA ARG A 179 -11.45 -15.65 9.20
C ARG A 179 -10.05 -15.05 9.28
N ALA A 180 -9.33 -14.97 8.16
CA ALA A 180 -8.04 -14.31 8.06
C ALA A 180 -8.16 -12.82 8.41
N VAL A 181 -9.17 -12.11 7.90
CA VAL A 181 -9.45 -10.70 8.25
C VAL A 181 -9.68 -10.54 9.76
N ARG A 182 -10.53 -11.37 10.36
CA ARG A 182 -10.76 -11.33 11.82
C ARG A 182 -9.47 -11.56 12.60
N ARG A 183 -8.69 -12.57 12.24
CA ARG A 183 -7.39 -12.84 12.88
C ARG A 183 -6.42 -11.66 12.76
N LEU A 184 -6.37 -11.01 11.60
CA LEU A 184 -5.54 -9.85 11.36
C LEU A 184 -5.94 -8.68 12.29
N LEU A 185 -7.24 -8.37 12.35
CA LEU A 185 -7.76 -7.26 13.15
C LEU A 185 -7.72 -7.54 14.66
N ASP A 186 -7.93 -8.77 15.08
CA ASP A 186 -7.90 -9.15 16.50
C ASP A 186 -6.47 -9.33 17.03
N GLY A 187 -5.55 -9.77 16.16
CA GLY A 187 -4.18 -10.17 16.53
C GLY A 187 -3.10 -9.11 16.32
N GLY A 188 -3.37 -8.02 15.61
CA GLY A 188 -2.36 -6.98 15.35
C GLY A 188 -1.91 -6.22 16.60
N ARG A 189 -0.67 -5.73 16.59
CA ARG A 189 -0.11 -4.90 17.68
C ARG A 189 -1.00 -3.66 17.85
N ARG A 190 -1.49 -3.39 19.06
CA ARG A 190 -2.28 -2.18 19.30
C ARG A 190 -1.38 -1.01 19.66
N VAL A 191 -1.52 0.11 18.95
CA VAL A 191 -0.87 1.39 19.28
C VAL A 191 -1.92 2.33 19.86
N ALA A 192 -1.56 2.99 20.96
CA ALA A 192 -2.43 3.96 21.62
C ALA A 192 -2.88 5.03 20.61
N ASN A 193 -4.18 5.33 20.60
CA ASN A 193 -4.83 6.31 19.72
C ASN A 193 -4.93 5.97 18.23
N LEU A 194 -4.37 4.84 17.78
CA LEU A 194 -4.48 4.40 16.37
C LEU A 194 -5.21 3.06 16.24
N GLY A 195 -5.17 2.19 17.25
CA GLY A 195 -5.82 0.88 17.17
C GLY A 195 -4.87 -0.17 16.63
N VAL A 196 -5.33 -1.02 15.70
CA VAL A 196 -4.58 -2.18 15.20
C VAL A 196 -3.47 -1.75 14.25
N VAL A 197 -2.26 -2.28 14.45
CA VAL A 197 -1.09 -2.07 13.59
C VAL A 197 -0.58 -3.39 13.05
N VAL A 198 -0.30 -3.42 11.75
CA VAL A 198 0.32 -4.55 11.04
C VAL A 198 1.66 -4.09 10.48
N THR A 199 2.73 -4.81 10.80
CA THR A 199 4.05 -4.57 10.21
C THR A 199 4.48 -5.78 9.39
N SER A 200 5.32 -5.57 8.37
CA SER A 200 5.86 -6.66 7.54
C SER A 200 6.76 -7.64 8.32
N GLY A 201 7.13 -7.30 9.57
CA GLY A 201 7.99 -8.11 10.44
C GLY A 201 7.25 -8.95 11.48
N ASP A 202 5.92 -8.93 11.54
CA ASP A 202 5.15 -9.70 12.52
C ASP A 202 5.03 -11.18 12.10
N ARG A 203 6.14 -11.90 12.35
CA ARG A 203 6.39 -13.35 12.53
C ARG A 203 5.78 -14.36 11.55
#